data_AF-A0A7C9RBG8-F1
#
_entry.id   AF-A0A7C9RBG8-F1
#
_cell.length_a   1.000
_cell.length_b   1.000
_cell.length_c   1.000
_cell.angle_alpha   90.00
_cell.angle_beta   90.00
_cell.angle_gamma   90.00
#
_symmetry.space_group_name_H-M   'P 1'
#
loop_
_entity.id
_entity.type
_entity.pdbx_description
1 polymer ?
#
loop_
_entity_poly.entity_id
_entity_poly.type
_entity_poly.pdbx_seq_one_letter_code
_entity_poly.pdbx_strand_id
1 'polypeptide(L)'
;MIVGVYVSPPFVMKDGAHYSGMAIELWEATAKPLDLDYSYREYPTFEALIAATERGEVTAAVSNLTITKDRVERISFSQPWYDTGLRIMVAESENAGFWQVIGGLERAGHLRAMAWLAFIVLVATLVLALFYRRFDSSFPRSWHEGLSESFYEVGLPPEK
;
A
#
# COMPACT_ATOMS: atom_id res chain seq x y z
N MET A 1 6.87 38.80 13.84
CA MET A 1 6.59 38.70 12.38
C MET A 1 5.22 38.08 12.14
N ILE A 2 4.61 38.28 10.96
CA ILE A 2 3.30 37.69 10.64
C ILE A 2 3.50 36.55 9.64
N VAL A 3 2.99 35.38 9.97
CA VAL A 3 3.01 34.18 9.13
C VAL A 3 1.62 33.98 8.57
N GLY A 4 1.49 34.08 7.24
CA GLY A 4 0.24 33.84 6.55
C GLY A 4 -0.02 32.35 6.42
N VAL A 5 -1.25 31.92 6.74
CA VAL A 5 -1.68 30.53 6.63
C VAL A 5 -2.99 30.43 5.83
N TYR A 6 -3.15 29.32 5.11
CA TYR A 6 -4.42 28.92 4.51
C TYR A 6 -4.75 27.52 5.01
N VAL A 7 -5.94 27.34 5.58
CA VAL A 7 -6.39 26.08 6.17
C VAL A 7 -6.63 25.06 5.07
N SER A 8 -5.76 24.05 4.99
CA SER A 8 -5.80 22.96 4.02
C SER A 8 -5.35 21.66 4.69
N PRO A 9 -6.29 20.86 5.22
CA PRO A 9 -5.94 19.57 5.82
C PRO A 9 -5.30 18.62 4.79
N PRO A 10 -4.33 17.78 5.18
CA PRO A 10 -3.73 17.64 6.52
C PRO A 10 -2.52 18.55 6.77
N PHE A 11 -2.24 19.52 5.90
CA PHE A 11 -1.04 20.37 5.96
C PHE A 11 -1.18 21.52 6.95
N VAL A 12 -2.34 22.17 6.93
CA VAL A 12 -2.73 23.21 7.89
C VAL A 12 -4.13 22.89 8.36
N MET A 13 -4.25 22.58 9.64
CA MET A 13 -5.49 22.32 10.34
C MET A 13 -5.70 23.42 11.37
N LYS A 14 -6.96 23.65 11.73
CA LYS A 14 -7.34 24.66 12.71
C LYS A 14 -8.32 24.05 13.70
N ASP A 15 -8.01 24.19 14.98
CA ASP A 15 -8.90 23.85 16.09
C ASP A 15 -9.04 25.06 17.00
N GLY A 16 -10.18 25.74 16.91
CA GLY A 16 -10.42 27.02 17.57
C GLY A 16 -9.39 28.08 17.17
N ALA A 17 -8.51 28.43 18.11
CA ALA A 17 -7.43 29.41 17.91
C ALA A 17 -6.07 28.76 17.58
N HIS A 18 -5.96 27.43 17.65
CA HIS A 18 -4.72 26.71 17.44
C HIS A 18 -4.62 26.22 15.99
N TYR A 19 -3.42 26.33 15.41
CA TYR A 19 -3.09 25.78 14.10
C TYR A 19 -2.19 24.57 14.28
N SER A 20 -2.42 23.52 13.50
CA SER A 20 -1.65 22.28 13.52
C SER A 20 -1.50 21.69 12.11
N GLY A 21 -0.87 20.54 11.98
CA GLY A 21 -0.64 19.87 10.70
C GLY A 21 0.79 20.02 10.19
N MET A 22 1.12 19.27 9.14
CA MET A 22 2.51 19.07 8.70
C MET A 22 3.24 20.37 8.37
N ALA A 23 2.59 21.33 7.71
CA ALA A 23 3.22 22.58 7.32
C ALA A 23 3.46 23.50 8.52
N ILE A 24 2.54 23.48 9.50
CA ILE A 24 2.70 24.22 10.76
C ILE A 24 3.87 23.62 11.54
N GLU A 25 3.87 22.32 11.79
CA GLU A 25 4.93 21.63 12.52
C GLU A 25 6.32 21.88 11.92
N LEU A 26 6.43 21.87 10.59
CA LEU A 26 7.67 22.20 9.89
C LEU A 26 8.11 23.65 10.12
N TRP A 27 7.17 24.61 10.04
CA TRP A 27 7.46 26.01 10.30
C TRP A 27 7.97 26.21 11.72
N GLU A 28 7.27 25.64 12.72
CA GLU A 28 7.66 25.77 14.13
C GLU A 28 9.01 25.13 14.42
N ALA A 29 9.29 23.95 13.84
CA ALA A 29 10.59 23.29 13.95
C ALA A 29 11.73 24.11 13.33
N THR A 30 11.43 24.93 12.31
CA THR A 30 12.42 25.81 11.66
C THR A 30 12.56 27.14 12.39
N ALA A 31 11.48 27.70 12.92
CA ALA A 31 11.45 28.98 13.61
C ALA A 31 12.07 28.90 15.01
N LYS A 32 11.89 27.78 15.71
CA LYS A 32 12.43 27.55 17.07
C LYS A 32 13.95 27.73 17.20
N PRO A 33 14.81 27.11 16.36
CA PRO A 33 16.25 27.31 16.47
C PRO A 33 16.71 28.71 16.05
N LEU A 34 15.85 29.48 15.36
CA LEU A 34 16.12 30.85 14.91
C LEU A 34 15.61 31.91 15.90
N ASP A 35 14.97 31.51 16.99
CA ASP A 35 14.38 32.39 18.01
C ASP A 35 13.44 33.46 17.41
N LEU A 36 12.60 33.04 16.45
CA LEU A 36 11.68 33.93 15.75
C LEU A 36 10.36 34.08 16.51
N ASP A 37 10.00 35.32 16.85
CA ASP A 37 8.66 35.66 17.34
C ASP A 37 7.68 35.84 16.19
N TYR A 38 6.66 34.98 16.10
CA TYR A 38 5.65 35.03 15.04
C TYR A 38 4.21 34.88 15.53
N SER A 39 3.27 35.36 14.71
CA SER A 39 1.84 35.10 14.86
C SER A 39 1.21 34.67 13.53
N TYR A 40 0.23 33.78 13.59
CA TYR A 40 -0.47 33.30 12.41
C TYR A 40 -1.61 34.24 12.01
N ARG A 41 -1.72 34.50 10.70
CA ARG A 41 -2.86 35.19 10.09
C ARG A 41 -3.45 34.31 9.00
N GLU A 42 -4.71 33.97 9.16
CA GLU A 42 -5.45 33.17 8.19
C GLU A 42 -5.88 34.02 6.99
N TYR A 43 -5.75 33.44 5.80
CA TYR A 43 -6.24 34.00 4.54
C TYR A 43 -7.29 33.09 3.93
N PRO A 44 -8.28 33.63 3.20
CA PRO A 44 -9.41 32.85 2.68
C PRO A 44 -9.06 32.02 1.45
N THR A 45 -7.99 32.33 0.72
CA THR A 45 -7.57 31.64 -0.51
C THR A 45 -6.04 31.67 -0.66
N PHE A 46 -5.51 30.73 -1.45
CA PHE A 46 -4.08 30.75 -1.82
C PHE A 46 -3.68 32.04 -2.55
N GLU A 47 -4.51 32.55 -3.46
CA GLU A 47 -4.19 33.80 -4.15
C GLU A 47 -4.15 35.00 -3.20
N ALA A 48 -5.05 35.06 -2.21
CA ALA A 48 -5.01 36.10 -1.18
C ALA A 48 -3.74 36.00 -0.33
N LEU A 49 -3.32 34.78 0.03
CA LEU A 49 -2.08 34.52 0.77
C LEU A 49 -0.84 34.92 -0.04
N ILE A 50 -0.77 34.52 -1.31
CA ILE A 50 0.34 34.86 -2.22
C ILE A 50 0.39 36.37 -2.42
N ALA A 51 -0.74 37.02 -2.68
CA ALA A 51 -0.80 38.47 -2.87
C ALA A 51 -0.40 39.23 -1.59
N ALA A 52 -0.78 38.74 -0.41
CA ALA A 52 -0.33 39.32 0.86
C ALA A 52 1.18 39.17 1.07
N THR A 53 1.75 38.05 0.61
CA THR A 53 3.21 37.79 0.66
C THR A 53 3.95 38.71 -0.29
N GLU A 54 3.44 38.85 -1.52
CA GLU A 54 3.96 39.76 -2.56
C GLU A 54 3.96 41.22 -2.10
N ARG A 55 2.91 41.65 -1.37
CA ARG A 55 2.83 43.00 -0.77
C ARG A 55 3.65 43.17 0.51
N GLY A 56 4.28 42.10 1.03
CA GLY A 56 5.02 42.12 2.28
C GLY A 56 4.16 42.27 3.54
N GLU A 57 2.85 42.03 3.45
CA GLU A 57 1.94 42.04 4.62
C GLU A 57 2.17 40.84 5.55
N VAL A 58 2.66 39.74 4.98
CA VAL A 58 3.14 38.56 5.70
C VAL A 58 4.59 38.30 5.32
N THR A 59 5.37 37.88 6.31
CA THR A 59 6.81 37.63 6.14
C THR A 59 7.06 36.24 5.55
N ALA A 60 6.17 35.29 5.82
CA ALA A 60 6.23 33.94 5.28
C ALA A 60 4.81 33.42 5.05
N ALA A 61 4.63 32.65 3.98
CA ALA A 61 3.41 31.91 3.69
C ALA A 61 3.63 30.43 4.01
N VAL A 62 2.85 29.88 4.94
CA VAL A 62 2.95 28.49 5.39
C VAL A 62 1.65 27.77 5.05
N SER A 63 1.70 26.96 4.00
CA SER A 63 0.62 26.08 3.55
C SER A 63 1.14 25.09 2.50
N ASN A 64 0.28 24.26 1.91
CA ASN A 64 0.60 23.37 0.78
C ASN A 64 0.61 24.12 -0.58
N LEU A 65 1.50 25.10 -0.70
CA LEU A 65 1.65 25.89 -1.92
C LEU A 65 2.45 25.13 -2.98
N THR A 66 1.80 24.78 -4.09
CA THR A 66 2.49 24.27 -5.28
C THR A 66 3.37 25.36 -5.91
N ILE A 67 4.63 25.01 -6.16
CA ILE A 67 5.60 25.86 -6.87
C ILE A 67 5.24 25.81 -8.36
N THR A 68 4.82 26.95 -8.91
CA THR A 68 4.54 27.13 -10.34
C THR A 68 5.34 28.32 -10.87
N LYS A 69 5.57 28.36 -12.18
CA LYS A 69 6.33 29.45 -12.83
C LYS A 69 5.76 30.83 -12.48
N ASP A 70 4.45 31.00 -12.68
CA ASP A 70 3.75 32.26 -12.42
C ASP A 70 3.87 32.73 -10.96
N ARG A 71 3.98 31.80 -10.01
CA ARG A 71 4.13 32.13 -8.57
C ARG A 71 5.57 32.48 -8.22
N VAL A 72 6.55 31.79 -8.79
CA VAL A 72 7.98 32.08 -8.59
C VAL A 72 8.36 33.46 -9.13
N GLU A 73 7.68 33.93 -10.18
CA GLU A 73 7.86 35.29 -10.70
C GLU A 73 7.32 36.38 -9.75
N ARG A 74 6.42 36.03 -8.83
CA ARG A 74 5.76 36.95 -7.89
C ARG A 74 6.35 36.92 -6.48
N ILE A 75 6.78 35.74 -6.01
CA ILE A 75 7.30 35.52 -4.66
C ILE A 75 8.46 34.50 -4.67
N SER A 76 9.35 34.61 -3.69
CA SER A 76 10.41 33.63 -3.47
C SER A 76 9.89 32.40 -2.73
N PHE A 77 10.32 31.22 -3.15
CA PHE A 77 10.03 29.95 -2.49
C PHE A 77 11.26 29.38 -1.77
N SER A 78 11.02 28.68 -0.67
CA SER A 78 12.02 27.82 -0.04
C SER A 78 12.21 26.53 -0.83
N GLN A 79 13.08 25.63 -0.34
CA GLN A 79 13.19 24.29 -0.89
C GLN A 79 11.88 23.51 -0.67
N PRO A 80 11.41 22.75 -1.68
CA PRO A 80 10.23 21.91 -1.52
C PRO A 80 10.50 20.82 -0.48
N TRP A 81 9.59 20.70 0.48
CA TRP A 81 9.68 19.73 1.58
C TRP A 81 8.67 18.57 1.43
N TYR A 82 7.74 18.67 0.48
CA TYR A 82 6.74 17.64 0.19
C TYR A 82 6.61 17.49 -1.33
N ASP A 83 6.92 16.30 -1.84
CA ASP A 83 6.81 15.99 -3.26
C ASP A 83 5.39 15.51 -3.58
N THR A 84 4.71 16.26 -4.45
CA THR A 84 3.35 15.97 -4.91
C THR A 84 3.33 15.95 -6.42
N GLY A 85 2.53 15.03 -6.96
CA GLY A 85 2.28 14.95 -8.39
C GLY A 85 0.86 14.49 -8.65
N LEU A 86 0.40 14.70 -9.88
CA LEU A 86 -0.87 14.16 -10.33
C LEU A 86 -0.81 12.62 -10.25
N ARG A 87 -1.67 12.04 -9.43
CA ARG A 87 -1.81 10.60 -9.28
C ARG A 87 -3.29 10.26 -9.40
N ILE A 88 -3.58 9.19 -10.15
CA ILE A 88 -4.94 8.66 -10.26
C ILE A 88 -5.06 7.55 -9.24
N MET A 89 -5.91 7.75 -8.24
CA MET A 89 -6.30 6.70 -7.31
C MET A 89 -7.41 5.88 -7.95
N VAL A 90 -7.18 4.59 -8.12
CA VAL A 90 -8.22 3.63 -8.53
C VAL A 90 -8.60 2.78 -7.34
N ALA A 91 -9.89 2.52 -7.18
CA ALA A 91 -10.34 1.54 -6.19
C ALA A 91 -9.78 0.17 -6.61
N GLU A 92 -9.04 -0.47 -5.71
CA GLU A 92 -8.65 -1.85 -5.92
C GLU A 92 -9.92 -2.71 -5.83
N SER A 93 -10.29 -3.34 -6.94
CA SER A 93 -11.39 -4.30 -6.91
C SER A 93 -10.89 -5.57 -6.22
N GLU A 94 -11.27 -5.79 -4.96
CA GLU A 94 -11.12 -7.08 -4.29
C GLU A 94 -12.03 -8.12 -4.95
N ASN A 95 -11.62 -8.63 -6.10
CA ASN A 95 -12.07 -9.92 -6.57
C ASN A 95 -10.97 -10.94 -6.29
N ALA A 96 -10.59 -11.07 -5.02
CA ALA A 96 -9.69 -12.10 -4.52
C ALA A 96 -10.36 -13.49 -4.58
N GLY A 97 -10.72 -13.91 -5.79
CA GLY A 97 -11.27 -15.21 -6.08
C GLY A 97 -10.16 -16.21 -6.36
N PHE A 98 -10.45 -17.49 -6.13
CA PHE A 98 -9.64 -18.62 -6.58
C PHE A 98 -9.15 -18.48 -8.04
N TRP A 99 -9.97 -17.86 -8.90
CA TRP A 99 -9.64 -17.56 -10.30
C TRP A 99 -8.53 -16.52 -10.51
N GLN A 100 -8.38 -15.52 -9.63
CA GLN A 100 -7.25 -14.58 -9.69
C GLN A 100 -5.94 -15.24 -9.27
N VAL A 101 -5.99 -16.15 -8.30
CA VAL A 101 -4.81 -16.95 -7.88
C VAL A 101 -4.36 -17.82 -9.04
N ILE A 102 -5.27 -18.60 -9.64
CA ILE A 102 -4.93 -19.42 -10.82
C ILE A 102 -4.42 -18.57 -11.99
N GLY A 103 -5.10 -17.47 -12.32
CA GLY A 103 -4.69 -16.57 -13.41
C GLY A 103 -3.39 -15.81 -13.13
N GLY A 104 -2.99 -15.66 -11.87
CA GLY A 104 -1.69 -15.15 -11.46
C GLY A 104 -0.57 -16.17 -11.67
N LEU A 105 -0.80 -17.43 -11.29
CA LEU A 105 0.15 -18.53 -11.53
C LEU A 105 0.31 -18.84 -13.03
N GLU A 106 -0.75 -18.65 -13.83
CA GLU A 106 -0.70 -18.79 -15.29
C GLU A 106 0.32 -17.84 -15.92
N ARG A 107 0.22 -16.56 -15.56
CA ARG A 107 1.07 -15.48 -16.07
C ARG A 107 2.52 -15.61 -15.61
N ALA A 108 2.77 -16.24 -14.46
CA ALA A 108 4.10 -16.55 -13.95
C ALA A 108 4.78 -17.74 -14.66
N GLY A 109 4.10 -18.41 -15.60
CA GLY A 109 4.67 -19.51 -16.40
C GLY A 109 4.76 -20.86 -15.66
N HIS A 110 4.17 -20.96 -14.47
CA HIS A 110 4.27 -22.16 -13.63
C HIS A 110 3.29 -23.28 -14.00
N LEU A 111 2.35 -23.05 -14.94
CA LEU A 111 1.41 -24.08 -15.41
C LEU A 111 2.10 -25.37 -15.84
N ARG A 112 3.22 -25.23 -16.56
CA ARG A 112 3.94 -26.37 -17.11
C ARG A 112 4.50 -27.26 -15.99
N ALA A 113 5.00 -26.66 -14.92
CA ALA A 113 5.51 -27.40 -13.76
C ALA A 113 4.38 -28.12 -13.00
N MET A 114 3.24 -27.46 -12.80
CA MET A 114 2.07 -28.06 -12.14
C MET A 114 1.48 -29.23 -12.95
N ALA A 115 1.40 -29.09 -14.28
CA ALA A 115 0.94 -30.16 -15.17
C ALA A 115 1.86 -31.39 -15.10
N TRP A 116 3.18 -31.18 -15.07
CA TRP A 116 4.14 -32.28 -14.91
C TRP A 116 4.03 -32.96 -13.54
N LEU A 117 3.89 -32.19 -12.46
CA LEU A 117 3.68 -32.76 -11.13
C LEU A 117 2.40 -33.58 -11.05
N ALA A 118 1.28 -33.04 -11.54
CA ALA A 118 0.01 -33.76 -11.57
C ALA A 118 0.07 -35.04 -12.42
N PHE A 119 0.77 -34.98 -13.57
CA PHE A 119 0.99 -36.14 -14.43
C PHE A 119 1.83 -37.22 -13.72
N ILE A 120 2.92 -36.85 -13.05
CA ILE A 120 3.77 -37.78 -12.29
C ILE A 120 2.96 -38.46 -11.19
N VAL A 121 2.16 -37.69 -10.43
CA VAL A 121 1.28 -38.24 -9.38
C VAL A 121 0.29 -39.23 -9.98
N LEU A 122 -0.39 -38.87 -11.08
CA LEU A 122 -1.37 -39.73 -11.74
C LEU A 122 -0.75 -41.03 -12.28
N VAL A 123 0.44 -40.95 -12.88
CA VAL A 123 1.17 -42.12 -13.36
C VAL A 123 1.60 -43.00 -12.19
N ALA A 124 2.14 -42.43 -11.12
CA ALA A 124 2.53 -43.18 -9.92
C ALA A 124 1.31 -43.89 -9.30
N THR A 125 0.17 -43.21 -9.19
CA THR A 125 -1.07 -43.80 -8.69
C THR A 125 -1.57 -44.92 -9.59
N LEU A 126 -1.53 -44.77 -10.92
CA LEU A 126 -1.91 -45.83 -11.86
C LEU A 126 -0.95 -47.02 -11.81
N VAL A 127 0.35 -46.79 -11.71
CA VAL A 127 1.36 -47.86 -11.62
C VAL A 127 1.17 -48.64 -10.33
N LEU A 128 1.02 -47.96 -9.19
CA LEU A 128 0.71 -48.60 -7.92
C LEU A 128 -0.62 -49.36 -8.02
N ALA A 129 -1.70 -48.76 -8.50
CA ALA A 129 -2.99 -49.43 -8.64
C ALA A 129 -2.93 -50.68 -9.53
N LEU A 130 -2.19 -50.63 -10.64
CA LEU A 130 -2.00 -51.79 -11.52
C LEU A 130 -1.09 -52.86 -10.90
N PHE A 131 -0.04 -52.45 -10.17
CA PHE A 131 0.89 -53.34 -9.49
C PHE A 131 0.20 -54.08 -8.32
N TYR A 132 -0.50 -53.35 -7.45
CA TYR A 132 -1.33 -53.92 -6.38
C TYR A 132 -2.40 -54.86 -6.96
N ARG A 133 -3.05 -54.49 -8.06
CA ARG A 133 -4.04 -55.34 -8.73
C ARG A 133 -3.46 -56.60 -9.41
N ARG A 134 -2.16 -56.63 -9.71
CA ARG A 134 -1.49 -57.76 -10.41
C ARG A 134 -0.86 -58.77 -9.45
N PHE A 135 -0.39 -58.33 -8.28
CA PHE A 135 0.45 -59.13 -7.39
C PHE A 135 -0.14 -59.47 -6.02
N ASP A 136 -1.19 -58.78 -5.57
CA ASP A 136 -1.81 -59.07 -4.26
C ASP A 136 -3.31 -59.37 -4.41
N SER A 137 -3.73 -60.55 -3.95
CA SER A 137 -5.13 -61.02 -4.04
C SER A 137 -5.98 -60.57 -2.86
N SER A 138 -5.40 -59.86 -1.89
CA SER A 138 -6.03 -59.48 -0.62
C SER A 138 -6.37 -57.98 -0.52
N PHE A 139 -6.14 -57.19 -1.58
CA PHE A 139 -6.45 -55.75 -1.58
C PHE A 139 -7.88 -55.47 -2.09
N PRO A 140 -8.72 -54.70 -1.37
CA PRO A 140 -10.08 -54.38 -1.79
C PRO A 140 -10.10 -53.64 -3.13
N ARG A 141 -11.01 -54.04 -4.03
CA ARG A 141 -11.09 -53.52 -5.42
C ARG A 141 -11.64 -52.10 -5.54
N SER A 142 -11.79 -51.36 -4.43
CA SER A 142 -12.50 -50.09 -4.37
C SER A 142 -11.55 -48.93 -4.07
N TRP A 143 -11.66 -47.85 -4.86
CA TRP A 143 -10.73 -46.71 -4.83
C TRP A 143 -10.81 -45.86 -3.55
N HIS A 144 -11.90 -45.98 -2.79
CA HIS A 144 -12.16 -45.18 -1.60
C HIS A 144 -11.58 -45.81 -0.33
N GLU A 145 -11.51 -47.14 -0.25
CA GLU A 145 -11.00 -47.84 0.93
C GLU A 145 -9.46 -47.76 1.03
N GLY A 146 -8.75 -47.84 -0.10
CA GLY A 146 -7.28 -47.75 -0.10
C GLY A 146 -6.73 -46.38 0.31
N LEU A 147 -7.49 -45.31 0.08
CA LEU A 147 -7.13 -43.95 0.51
C LEU A 147 -7.29 -43.76 2.02
N SER A 148 -8.31 -44.36 2.63
CA SER A 148 -8.51 -44.28 4.09
C SER A 148 -7.45 -45.05 4.86
N GLU A 149 -7.01 -46.20 4.36
CA GLU A 149 -6.08 -47.08 5.06
C GLU A 149 -4.66 -46.48 5.08
N SER A 150 -4.23 -45.88 3.96
CA SER A 150 -2.95 -45.15 3.86
C SER A 150 -2.91 -43.91 4.77
N PHE A 151 -4.05 -43.28 5.03
CA PHE A 151 -4.17 -42.16 5.97
C PHE A 151 -4.09 -42.62 7.43
N TYR A 152 -4.59 -43.82 7.75
CA TYR A 152 -4.54 -44.40 9.09
C TYR A 152 -3.12 -44.82 9.49
N GLU A 153 -2.34 -45.36 8.55
CA GLU A 153 -0.97 -45.84 8.81
C GLU A 153 0.04 -44.72 9.12
N VAL A 154 -0.19 -43.51 8.59
CA VAL A 154 0.69 -42.35 8.79
C VAL A 154 0.35 -41.56 10.07
N GLY A 155 -0.85 -41.74 10.63
CA GLY A 155 -1.39 -40.89 11.69
C GLY A 155 -1.12 -41.34 13.13
N LEU A 156 -0.70 -42.59 13.37
CA LEU A 156 -0.49 -43.12 14.73
C LEU A 156 0.91 -43.72 14.87
N PRO A 157 1.76 -43.23 15.78
CA PRO A 157 2.99 -43.93 16.13
C PRO A 157 2.63 -45.31 16.72
N PRO A 158 3.42 -46.36 16.46
CA PRO A 158 3.18 -47.68 17.01
C PRO A 158 3.24 -47.61 18.54
N GLU A 159 2.12 -47.85 19.22
CA GLU A 159 2.13 -48.18 20.64
C GLU A 159 2.93 -49.47 20.83
N LYS A 160 3.88 -49.43 21.76
CA LYS A 160 4.55 -50.61 22.30
C LYS A 160 3.67 -51.27 23.36
#